data_AF-A0A6N7EJW1-F1
#
_entry.id   AF-A0A6N7EJW1-F1
#
_cell.length_a   1.000
_cell.length_b   1.000
_cell.length_c   1.000
_cell.angle_alpha   90.00
_cell.angle_beta   90.00
_cell.angle_gamma   90.00
#
_symmetry.space_group_name_H-M   'P 1'
#
loop_
_entity.id
_entity.type
_entity.pdbx_description
1 polymer ?
#
loop_
_entity_poly.entity_id
_entity_poly.type
_entity_poly.pdbx_seq_one_letter_code
_entity_poly.pdbx_strand_id
1 'polypeptide(L)'
;MRLRPPYCAHLKGFTGQRTRSPNSSSERGHTNKGNEEGAKVLNSDTLKSREMISRLTPERGTESYLEKVPTRLLSKALSASGVGVTTQFREVIDLFGSDDGTPPGFRIETIFDVQQDVIHYDLVRDIGYASNGLARPTPLLFSVDSANPYEVEPCAGIVANLTCNPGIVYDLFLNNPKANVRNEFKTIEEVVGRLADILGPGSDISVELHNPFDNDFGRILDEIARYEEILTKHRLVVKVPHTGPVNASNVSQLLSGDGRLDRRYDQGNAADYLHGHRLASRLQEAGYRINFTLMFEPYQVPLALQTRPYFINAFIRHRVAATRRIQGALAAFDATEDIQFIEELRSFLLNADYLAPSDEHMDLLQVLQLARSLSRYRSRNNDDGLDTARSALRWLQTANLPDTRLIICSMEGHEMFPDVMSMLTEDEFMPMHNRVVVTTEPDYLSRWTSTPQVVSYQRRFMKAAEGVNAAIRQPVATGPSGEVV
;
A
#
# COMPACT_ATOMS: atom_id res chain seq x y z
N MET A 1 -3.79 -37.77 31.10
CA MET A 1 -4.50 -36.82 31.99
C MET A 1 -5.68 -36.26 31.22
N ARG A 2 -6.86 -36.20 31.84
CA ARG A 2 -8.23 -36.23 31.27
C ARG A 2 -8.50 -35.37 30.01
N LEU A 3 -8.97 -36.03 28.96
CA LEU A 3 -9.70 -35.47 27.82
C LEU A 3 -11.13 -35.08 28.27
N ARG A 4 -11.63 -33.90 27.85
CA ARG A 4 -13.05 -33.53 27.90
C ARG A 4 -13.62 -33.44 26.47
N PRO A 5 -14.83 -33.97 26.20
CA PRO A 5 -15.48 -33.98 24.88
C PRO A 5 -16.37 -32.74 24.63
N PRO A 6 -16.85 -32.53 23.38
CA PRO A 6 -17.61 -31.35 22.98
C PRO A 6 -19.09 -31.48 23.35
N TYR A 7 -19.72 -30.33 23.66
CA TYR A 7 -21.16 -30.23 23.89
C TYR A 7 -21.92 -30.12 22.56
N CYS A 8 -22.86 -31.02 22.37
CA CYS A 8 -23.95 -30.91 21.39
C CYS A 8 -25.25 -31.19 22.15
N ALA A 9 -26.22 -30.27 22.09
CA ALA A 9 -27.60 -30.53 22.50
C ALA A 9 -28.60 -29.70 21.66
N HIS A 10 -29.31 -30.45 20.81
CA HIS A 10 -30.68 -30.30 20.32
C HIS A 10 -31.70 -29.81 21.39
N LEU A 11 -32.92 -29.31 21.16
CA LEU A 11 -33.84 -29.14 20.01
C LEU A 11 -35.11 -28.38 20.50
N LYS A 12 -35.91 -27.84 19.55
CA LYS A 12 -37.37 -27.50 19.60
C LYS A 12 -37.75 -26.26 20.43
N GLY A 13 -38.58 -25.31 19.99
CA GLY A 13 -39.48 -25.18 18.84
C GLY A 13 -40.80 -24.60 19.35
N PHE A 14 -41.25 -23.43 18.90
CA PHE A 14 -42.65 -23.00 19.06
C PHE A 14 -43.10 -22.07 17.93
N THR A 15 -44.31 -22.41 17.50
CA THR A 15 -45.24 -21.90 16.48
C THR A 15 -45.38 -20.39 16.32
N GLY A 16 -45.79 -19.98 15.12
CA GLY A 16 -45.91 -18.58 14.74
C GLY A 16 -47.21 -17.89 15.12
N GLN A 17 -47.27 -16.60 14.83
CA GLN A 17 -48.51 -15.86 14.60
C GLN A 17 -48.24 -14.72 13.61
N ARG A 18 -49.15 -14.64 12.64
CA ARG A 18 -49.23 -13.60 11.60
C ARG A 18 -49.80 -12.32 12.21
N THR A 19 -49.28 -11.18 11.78
CA THR A 19 -50.05 -9.92 11.72
C THR A 19 -49.76 -9.21 10.40
N ARG A 20 -50.81 -9.10 9.56
CA ARG A 20 -50.98 -8.11 8.48
C ARG A 20 -51.13 -6.73 9.16
N SER A 21 -50.85 -5.54 8.62
CA SER A 21 -51.00 -4.88 7.31
C SER A 21 -50.48 -3.41 7.48
N PRO A 22 -50.69 -2.41 6.58
CA PRO A 22 -51.05 -2.43 5.16
C PRO A 22 -50.19 -1.51 4.26
N ASN A 23 -50.44 -1.65 2.96
CA ASN A 23 -50.13 -0.81 1.81
C ASN A 23 -49.98 0.72 2.05
N SER A 24 -49.04 1.32 1.32
CA SER A 24 -49.28 2.59 0.62
C SER A 24 -48.62 2.55 -0.77
N SER A 25 -49.46 2.28 -1.76
CA SER A 25 -49.22 2.53 -3.18
C SER A 25 -49.25 4.03 -3.47
N SER A 26 -48.28 4.53 -4.23
CA SER A 26 -48.53 5.67 -5.12
C SER A 26 -47.66 5.58 -6.37
N GLU A 27 -48.27 5.11 -7.44
CA GLU A 27 -47.87 5.36 -8.82
C GLU A 27 -47.90 6.86 -9.12
N ARG A 28 -46.84 7.40 -9.72
CA ARG A 28 -46.84 8.48 -10.73
C ARG A 28 -45.62 8.19 -11.60
N GLY A 29 -45.75 7.85 -12.87
CA GLY A 29 -46.43 8.65 -13.89
C GLY A 29 -45.33 9.30 -14.73
N HIS A 30 -44.77 8.57 -15.70
CA HIS A 30 -43.91 9.14 -16.72
C HIS A 30 -44.74 9.95 -17.70
N THR A 31 -44.46 11.25 -17.80
CA THR A 31 -44.90 12.10 -18.91
C THR A 31 -43.74 12.95 -19.42
N ASN A 32 -43.38 12.64 -20.66
CA ASN A 32 -42.87 13.45 -21.77
C ASN A 32 -41.81 14.56 -21.61
N LYS A 33 -40.91 14.48 -22.59
CA LYS A 33 -39.85 15.39 -23.02
C LYS A 33 -40.34 16.83 -23.28
N GLY A 34 -39.47 17.80 -23.00
CA GLY A 34 -39.45 19.11 -23.62
C GLY A 34 -38.64 20.14 -22.82
N ASN A 35 -37.46 20.50 -23.36
CA ASN A 35 -36.64 21.69 -23.09
C ASN A 35 -36.51 22.21 -21.64
N GLU A 36 -35.29 22.18 -21.10
CA GLU A 36 -34.66 23.37 -20.50
C GLU A 36 -33.18 23.10 -20.17
N GLU A 37 -32.41 24.17 -20.16
CA GLU A 37 -30.96 24.27 -20.12
C GLU A 37 -30.30 23.50 -18.97
N GLY A 38 -29.05 23.08 -19.19
CA GLY A 38 -28.27 22.28 -18.26
C GLY A 38 -27.98 22.97 -16.92
N ALA A 39 -28.91 22.87 -15.98
CA ALA A 39 -28.62 23.01 -14.56
C ALA A 39 -28.05 21.68 -14.07
N LYS A 40 -26.73 21.64 -13.76
CA LYS A 40 -26.14 20.55 -12.97
C LYS A 40 -26.98 20.41 -11.70
N VAL A 41 -27.62 19.25 -11.51
CA VAL A 41 -28.33 18.92 -10.28
C VAL A 41 -27.29 18.89 -9.15
N LEU A 42 -27.26 19.94 -8.34
CA LEU A 42 -26.38 20.03 -7.18
C LEU A 42 -26.70 18.89 -6.20
N ASN A 43 -25.67 18.19 -5.74
CA ASN A 43 -25.81 17.14 -4.72
C ASN A 43 -26.45 17.72 -3.44
N SER A 44 -27.29 16.92 -2.76
CA SER A 44 -28.04 17.30 -1.57
C SER A 44 -27.16 17.78 -0.40
N ASP A 45 -25.93 17.28 -0.29
CA ASP A 45 -24.99 17.72 0.74
C ASP A 45 -24.38 19.09 0.42
N THR A 46 -24.14 19.41 -0.86
CA THR A 46 -23.64 20.73 -1.30
C THR A 46 -24.67 21.83 -1.00
N LEU A 47 -25.95 21.55 -1.24
CA LEU A 47 -27.06 22.44 -0.89
C LEU A 47 -27.13 22.71 0.62
N LYS A 48 -26.97 21.67 1.44
CA LYS A 48 -26.95 21.79 2.91
C LYS A 48 -25.73 22.57 3.41
N SER A 49 -24.55 22.33 2.83
CA SER A 49 -23.34 23.09 3.16
C SER A 49 -23.54 24.57 2.86
N ARG A 50 -24.14 24.95 1.72
CA ARG A 50 -24.45 26.36 1.41
C ARG A 50 -25.40 27.01 2.41
N GLU A 51 -26.48 26.33 2.77
CA GLU A 51 -27.41 26.83 3.79
C GLU A 51 -26.70 27.06 5.13
N MET A 52 -25.80 26.14 5.49
CA MET A 52 -25.04 26.23 6.72
C MET A 52 -24.00 27.34 6.70
N ILE A 53 -23.28 27.52 5.59
CA ILE A 53 -22.31 28.60 5.39
C ILE A 53 -22.99 29.97 5.50
N SER A 54 -24.24 30.10 5.05
CA SER A 54 -25.02 31.35 5.20
C SER A 54 -25.25 31.78 6.65
N ARG A 55 -25.07 30.87 7.61
CA ARG A 55 -25.21 31.11 9.06
C ARG A 55 -23.86 31.33 9.75
N LEU A 56 -22.76 31.25 9.00
CA LEU A 56 -21.40 31.47 9.47
C LEU A 56 -20.89 32.82 8.96
N THR A 57 -19.74 33.25 9.48
CA THR A 57 -19.01 34.42 8.98
C THR A 57 -17.73 33.93 8.28
N PRO A 58 -17.77 33.68 6.96
CA PRO A 58 -16.58 33.25 6.22
C PRO A 58 -15.48 34.31 6.22
N GLU A 59 -14.23 33.87 6.33
CA GLU A 59 -13.09 34.70 5.97
C GLU A 59 -13.10 34.99 4.47
N ARG A 60 -12.80 36.24 4.11
CA ARG A 60 -12.84 36.70 2.73
C ARG A 60 -11.91 35.88 1.84
N GLY A 61 -12.45 35.37 0.73
CA GLY A 61 -11.71 34.56 -0.24
C GLY A 61 -11.64 33.06 0.11
N THR A 62 -12.37 32.61 1.13
CA THR A 62 -12.48 31.19 1.51
C THR A 62 -13.86 30.60 1.19
N GLU A 63 -14.82 31.42 0.74
CA GLU A 63 -16.23 31.07 0.64
C GLU A 63 -16.46 29.84 -0.26
N SER A 64 -15.87 29.82 -1.45
CA SER A 64 -16.00 28.69 -2.39
C SER A 64 -15.32 27.41 -1.88
N TYR A 65 -14.27 27.54 -1.08
CA TYR A 65 -13.56 26.39 -0.50
C TYR A 65 -14.33 25.80 0.69
N LEU A 66 -15.01 26.64 1.47
CA LEU A 66 -15.89 26.19 2.55
C LEU A 66 -17.05 25.33 2.04
N GLU A 67 -17.53 25.56 0.80
CA GLU A 67 -18.53 24.69 0.16
C GLU A 67 -18.03 23.24 0.01
N LYS A 68 -16.71 23.02 -0.04
CA LYS A 68 -16.10 21.69 -0.10
C LYS A 68 -16.01 21.01 1.26
N VAL A 69 -16.14 21.75 2.36
CA VAL A 69 -16.11 21.18 3.71
C VAL A 69 -17.42 20.43 3.99
N PRO A 70 -17.36 19.16 4.44
CA PRO A 70 -18.55 18.40 4.78
C PRO A 70 -19.39 19.09 5.86
N THR A 71 -20.71 19.15 5.64
CA THR A 71 -21.68 19.81 6.55
C THR A 71 -21.54 19.36 8.00
N ARG A 72 -21.24 18.07 8.24
CA ARG A 72 -21.00 17.51 9.59
C ARG A 72 -19.92 18.25 10.37
N LEU A 73 -18.88 18.76 9.70
CA LEU A 73 -17.76 19.45 10.32
C LEU A 73 -18.03 20.94 10.53
N LEU A 74 -18.77 21.57 9.61
CA LEU A 74 -19.16 22.99 9.70
C LEU A 74 -19.96 23.29 10.97
N SER A 75 -20.63 22.30 11.57
CA SER A 75 -21.47 22.49 12.76
C SER A 75 -20.68 22.98 13.95
N LYS A 76 -19.40 22.62 14.01
CA LYS A 76 -18.47 23.05 15.05
C LYS A 76 -18.08 24.53 14.92
N ALA A 77 -18.22 25.12 13.74
CA ALA A 77 -17.88 26.52 13.50
C ALA A 77 -18.98 27.51 13.91
N LEU A 78 -20.19 27.03 14.22
CA LEU A 78 -21.29 27.89 14.67
C LEU A 78 -21.01 28.62 16.00
N SER A 79 -20.03 28.17 16.78
CA SER A 79 -19.64 28.80 18.05
C SER A 79 -18.48 29.78 17.92
N ALA A 80 -17.89 29.94 16.74
CA ALA A 80 -16.75 30.83 16.51
C ALA A 80 -17.18 32.12 15.81
N SER A 81 -16.43 33.20 16.02
CA SER A 81 -16.67 34.50 15.37
C SER A 81 -16.43 34.46 13.85
N GLY A 82 -15.60 33.53 13.37
CA GLY A 82 -15.35 33.34 11.94
C GLY A 82 -14.98 31.90 11.57
N VAL A 83 -15.01 31.63 10.27
CA VAL A 83 -14.63 30.33 9.70
C VAL A 83 -13.86 30.52 8.39
N GLY A 84 -12.83 29.70 8.18
CA GLY A 84 -12.03 29.75 6.97
C GLY A 84 -11.37 28.40 6.64
N VAL A 85 -10.48 28.43 5.66
CA VAL A 85 -9.64 27.29 5.29
C VAL A 85 -8.19 27.74 5.18
N THR A 86 -7.25 26.82 5.39
CA THR A 86 -5.81 27.13 5.29
C THR A 86 -5.37 27.32 3.82
N THR A 87 -4.14 27.79 3.63
CA THR A 87 -3.50 27.80 2.30
C THR A 87 -3.31 26.40 1.74
N GLN A 88 -2.95 25.41 2.57
CA GLN A 88 -2.80 24.03 2.14
C GLN A 88 -4.14 23.42 1.69
N PHE A 89 -5.24 23.72 2.38
CA PHE A 89 -6.57 23.32 1.95
C PHE A 89 -6.86 23.82 0.53
N ARG A 90 -6.61 25.10 0.25
CA ARG A 90 -6.82 25.70 -1.09
C ARG A 90 -5.96 25.03 -2.15
N GLU A 91 -4.66 24.89 -1.88
CA GLU A 91 -3.72 24.20 -2.79
C GLU A 91 -4.20 22.80 -3.16
N VAL A 92 -4.62 22.00 -2.17
CA VAL A 92 -5.09 20.63 -2.39
C VAL A 92 -6.41 20.61 -3.17
N ILE A 93 -7.35 21.52 -2.90
CA ILE A 93 -8.59 21.62 -3.66
C ILE A 93 -8.35 22.08 -5.10
N ASP A 94 -7.45 23.03 -5.33
CA ASP A 94 -7.16 23.51 -6.67
C ASP A 94 -6.45 22.42 -7.50
N LEU A 95 -5.62 21.59 -6.87
CA LEU A 95 -4.87 20.53 -7.51
C LEU A 95 -5.69 19.25 -7.76
N PHE A 96 -6.50 18.83 -6.78
CA PHE A 96 -7.17 17.52 -6.78
C PHE A 96 -8.68 17.58 -6.59
N GLY A 97 -9.23 18.76 -6.31
CA GLY A 97 -10.64 18.94 -6.00
C GLY A 97 -11.52 18.44 -7.14
N SER A 98 -12.61 17.78 -6.76
CA SER A 98 -13.71 17.49 -7.68
C SER A 98 -14.83 18.50 -7.47
N ASP A 99 -15.87 18.45 -8.30
CA ASP A 99 -17.08 19.26 -8.09
C ASP A 99 -17.71 19.01 -6.71
N ASP A 100 -17.56 17.80 -6.15
CA ASP A 100 -18.23 17.35 -4.93
C ASP A 100 -17.24 17.11 -3.77
N GLY A 101 -16.98 18.14 -2.96
CA GLY A 101 -16.29 18.02 -1.67
C GLY A 101 -14.77 17.91 -1.72
N THR A 102 -14.15 17.27 -0.72
CA THR A 102 -12.68 17.17 -0.58
C THR A 102 -12.14 15.87 -1.19
N PRO A 103 -10.94 15.88 -1.80
CA PRO A 103 -10.35 14.71 -2.44
C PRO A 103 -10.01 13.59 -1.43
N PRO A 104 -9.94 12.32 -1.88
CA PRO A 104 -9.43 11.23 -1.05
C PRO A 104 -7.93 11.38 -0.77
N GLY A 105 -7.47 10.68 0.26
CA GLY A 105 -6.08 10.69 0.70
C GLY A 105 -5.71 11.90 1.56
N PHE A 106 -6.71 12.62 2.08
CA PHE A 106 -6.52 13.73 3.00
C PHE A 106 -7.51 13.62 4.16
N ARG A 107 -7.02 13.79 5.39
CA ARG A 107 -7.85 13.97 6.58
C ARG A 107 -8.14 15.46 6.76
N ILE A 108 -9.35 15.76 7.21
CA ILE A 108 -9.73 17.15 7.50
C ILE A 108 -9.39 17.44 8.96
N GLU A 109 -8.46 18.37 9.18
CA GLU A 109 -8.19 18.92 10.50
C GLU A 109 -9.03 20.17 10.77
N THR A 110 -9.33 20.40 12.04
CA THR A 110 -9.97 21.61 12.53
C THR A 110 -8.97 22.31 13.43
N ILE A 111 -8.54 23.49 13.02
CA ILE A 111 -7.58 24.33 13.73
C ILE A 111 -8.38 25.49 14.32
N PHE A 112 -8.20 25.76 15.61
CA PHE A 112 -8.86 26.89 16.28
C PHE A 112 -7.82 27.98 16.57
N ASP A 113 -7.96 29.12 15.92
CA ASP A 113 -7.22 30.33 16.25
C ASP A 113 -7.91 31.02 17.44
N VAL A 114 -7.33 30.83 18.62
CA VAL A 114 -7.84 31.40 19.88
C VAL A 114 -7.77 32.93 19.89
N GLN A 115 -6.82 33.53 19.18
CA GLN A 115 -6.63 34.98 19.20
C GLN A 115 -7.67 35.70 18.36
N GLN A 116 -8.03 35.11 17.22
CA GLN A 116 -9.00 35.67 16.28
C GLN A 116 -10.41 35.13 16.50
N ASP A 117 -10.57 34.08 17.33
CA ASP A 117 -11.81 33.33 17.50
C ASP A 117 -12.34 32.79 16.16
N VAL A 118 -11.44 32.19 15.38
CA VAL A 118 -11.71 31.65 14.05
C VAL A 118 -11.40 30.15 14.00
N ILE A 119 -12.25 29.40 13.31
CA ILE A 119 -11.97 28.01 12.95
C ILE A 119 -11.46 27.94 11.52
N HIS A 120 -10.29 27.32 11.33
CA HIS A 120 -9.77 26.95 10.01
C HIS A 120 -9.87 25.44 9.78
N TYR A 121 -10.26 25.06 8.57
CA TYR A 121 -10.14 23.67 8.11
C TYR A 121 -8.89 23.48 7.26
N ASP A 122 -8.20 22.37 7.49
CA ASP A 122 -7.01 21.98 6.71
C ASP A 122 -7.16 20.60 6.09
N LEU A 123 -6.43 20.34 5.00
CA LEU A 123 -6.33 19.02 4.36
C LEU A 123 -4.93 18.45 4.53
N VAL A 124 -4.79 17.59 5.54
CA VAL A 124 -3.52 16.94 5.86
C VAL A 124 -3.41 15.60 5.14
N ARG A 125 -2.28 15.36 4.45
CA ARG A 125 -2.04 14.13 3.68
C ARG A 125 -2.18 12.90 4.57
N ASP A 126 -3.11 12.02 4.22
CA ASP A 126 -3.28 10.73 4.88
C ASP A 126 -4.03 9.74 3.97
N ILE A 127 -3.29 8.77 3.39
CA ILE A 127 -3.86 7.72 2.53
C ILE A 127 -4.85 6.77 3.23
N GLY A 128 -5.00 6.86 4.55
CA GLY A 128 -6.03 6.16 5.32
C GLY A 128 -7.44 6.75 5.16
N TYR A 129 -7.58 7.88 4.47
CA TYR A 129 -8.86 8.56 4.26
C TYR A 129 -9.33 8.50 2.81
N ALA A 130 -10.61 8.26 2.62
CA ALA A 130 -11.35 8.46 1.37
C ALA A 130 -11.80 9.93 1.26
N SER A 131 -12.59 10.24 0.23
CA SER A 131 -13.12 11.59 -0.01
C SER A 131 -13.89 12.12 1.20
N ASN A 132 -13.98 13.45 1.32
CA ASN A 132 -14.72 14.13 2.39
C ASN A 132 -14.22 13.83 3.82
N GLY A 133 -12.92 13.51 3.95
CA GLY A 133 -12.28 13.21 5.22
C GLY A 133 -12.94 12.04 5.96
N LEU A 134 -13.46 11.06 5.21
CA LEU A 134 -13.98 9.81 5.75
C LEU A 134 -12.85 8.79 5.84
N ALA A 135 -12.75 8.05 6.95
CA ALA A 135 -11.79 6.94 7.02
C ALA A 135 -12.14 5.89 5.94
N ARG A 136 -11.12 5.23 5.38
CA ARG A 136 -11.34 4.05 4.54
C ARG A 136 -12.06 2.96 5.33
N PRO A 137 -12.79 2.03 4.68
CA PRO A 137 -13.60 1.01 5.36
C PRO A 137 -12.82 0.14 6.34
N THR A 138 -11.53 -0.08 6.07
CA THR A 138 -10.60 -0.78 6.96
C THR A 138 -9.40 0.11 7.25
N PRO A 139 -8.86 0.08 8.48
CA PRO A 139 -7.61 0.79 8.80
C PRO A 139 -6.39 0.14 8.15
N LEU A 140 -6.44 -1.17 7.87
CA LEU A 140 -5.43 -1.87 7.07
C LEU A 140 -5.49 -1.36 5.63
N LEU A 141 -4.34 -0.96 5.11
CA LEU A 141 -4.20 -0.42 3.76
C LEU A 141 -3.56 -1.45 2.83
N PHE A 142 -3.99 -1.46 1.57
CA PHE A 142 -3.41 -2.28 0.53
C PHE A 142 -2.62 -1.43 -0.46
N SER A 143 -1.58 -2.03 -0.99
CA SER A 143 -0.73 -1.47 -2.01
C SER A 143 -0.43 -2.51 -3.08
N VAL A 144 -0.04 -2.03 -4.26
CA VAL A 144 0.44 -2.89 -5.34
C VAL A 144 1.88 -2.59 -5.69
N ASP A 145 2.64 -3.64 -5.97
CA ASP A 145 4.03 -3.59 -6.42
C ASP A 145 4.06 -3.83 -7.94
N SER A 146 3.87 -2.78 -8.73
CA SER A 146 3.76 -2.88 -10.20
C SER A 146 4.05 -1.55 -10.88
N ALA A 147 4.47 -1.62 -12.15
CA ALA A 147 4.55 -0.50 -13.06
C ALA A 147 3.62 -0.69 -14.28
N ASN A 148 2.75 -1.71 -14.27
CA ASN A 148 1.87 -2.04 -15.38
C ASN A 148 0.48 -1.41 -15.19
N PRO A 149 0.12 -0.34 -15.95
CA PRO A 149 -1.17 0.31 -15.81
C PRO A 149 -2.37 -0.63 -16.02
N TYR A 150 -2.24 -1.62 -16.89
CA TYR A 150 -3.32 -2.54 -17.23
C TYR A 150 -3.67 -3.50 -16.07
N GLU A 151 -2.70 -3.85 -15.23
CA GLU A 151 -2.89 -4.68 -14.04
C GLU A 151 -3.35 -3.86 -12.83
N VAL A 152 -2.96 -2.59 -12.78
CA VAL A 152 -3.31 -1.69 -11.67
C VAL A 152 -4.75 -1.20 -11.77
N GLU A 153 -5.25 -0.90 -12.98
CA GLU A 153 -6.60 -0.35 -13.19
C GLU A 153 -7.73 -1.17 -12.51
N PRO A 154 -7.77 -2.51 -12.59
CA PRO A 154 -8.82 -3.31 -11.93
C PRO A 154 -8.83 -3.21 -10.40
N CYS A 155 -7.71 -2.87 -9.76
CA CYS A 155 -7.58 -2.81 -8.30
C CYS A 155 -7.45 -1.38 -7.76
N ALA A 156 -7.44 -0.35 -8.61
CA ALA A 156 -7.22 1.04 -8.24
C ALA A 156 -8.15 1.54 -7.12
N GLY A 157 -9.42 1.10 -7.14
CA GLY A 157 -10.43 1.52 -6.16
C GLY A 157 -10.23 0.97 -4.73
N ILE A 158 -9.38 -0.04 -4.54
CA ILE A 158 -9.17 -0.68 -3.23
C ILE A 158 -7.77 -0.47 -2.66
N VAL A 159 -6.84 0.06 -3.44
CA VAL A 159 -5.46 0.35 -3.00
C VAL A 159 -5.33 1.79 -2.49
N ALA A 160 -4.32 2.01 -1.65
CA ALA A 160 -3.99 3.30 -1.06
C ALA A 160 -2.54 3.72 -1.35
N ASN A 161 -1.75 2.84 -1.96
CA ASN A 161 -0.36 3.08 -2.29
C ASN A 161 0.05 2.21 -3.49
N LEU A 162 1.03 2.67 -4.25
CA LEU A 162 1.75 1.84 -5.22
C LEU A 162 3.24 1.94 -4.94
N THR A 163 3.94 0.82 -5.03
CA THR A 163 5.40 0.78 -5.03
C THR A 163 5.89 0.36 -6.39
N CYS A 164 6.94 1.01 -6.87
CA CYS A 164 7.72 0.50 -8.00
C CYS A 164 9.21 0.62 -7.69
N ASN A 165 10.01 -0.12 -8.45
CA ASN A 165 11.46 -0.09 -8.42
C ASN A 165 11.99 -0.23 -9.86
N PRO A 166 13.28 0.08 -10.13
CA PRO A 166 13.82 0.02 -11.47
C PRO A 166 13.57 -1.32 -12.19
N GLY A 167 13.71 -2.46 -11.51
CA GLY A 167 13.44 -3.77 -12.12
C GLY A 167 11.97 -3.95 -12.53
N ILE A 168 11.03 -3.50 -11.70
CA ILE A 168 9.60 -3.53 -12.04
C ILE A 168 9.30 -2.63 -13.24
N VAL A 169 9.85 -1.42 -13.26
CA VAL A 169 9.57 -0.45 -14.33
C VAL A 169 10.20 -0.89 -15.65
N TYR A 170 11.50 -1.19 -15.64
CA TYR A 170 12.26 -1.47 -16.85
C TYR A 170 12.08 -2.90 -17.32
N ASP A 171 12.30 -3.89 -16.45
CA ASP A 171 12.36 -5.29 -16.87
C ASP A 171 10.96 -5.91 -17.01
N LEU A 172 10.08 -5.64 -16.05
CA LEU A 172 8.75 -6.27 -16.05
C LEU A 172 7.74 -5.54 -16.94
N PHE A 173 7.91 -4.24 -17.18
CA PHE A 173 6.96 -3.43 -17.96
C PHE A 173 7.57 -2.82 -19.24
N LEU A 174 8.37 -1.75 -19.15
CA LEU A 174 8.77 -0.94 -20.31
C LEU A 174 9.47 -1.77 -21.40
N ASN A 175 10.42 -2.63 -21.02
CA ASN A 175 11.17 -3.47 -21.94
C ASN A 175 10.48 -4.82 -22.21
N ASN A 176 9.30 -5.06 -21.63
CA ASN A 176 8.54 -6.28 -21.81
C ASN A 176 7.42 -6.08 -22.85
N PRO A 177 7.58 -6.55 -24.10
CA PRO A 177 6.59 -6.34 -25.16
C PRO A 177 5.24 -7.04 -24.91
N LYS A 178 5.18 -7.99 -23.97
CA LYS A 178 3.93 -8.63 -23.57
C LYS A 178 3.14 -7.77 -22.59
N ALA A 179 3.82 -7.04 -21.71
CA ALA A 179 3.20 -6.19 -20.71
C ALA A 179 2.91 -4.78 -21.25
N ASN A 180 3.87 -4.16 -21.93
CA ASN A 180 3.70 -2.89 -22.64
C ASN A 180 3.01 -3.13 -23.99
N VAL A 181 1.69 -3.35 -23.95
CA VAL A 181 0.87 -3.74 -25.09
C VAL A 181 1.02 -2.73 -26.23
N ARG A 182 1.39 -3.22 -27.41
CA ARG A 182 1.66 -2.42 -28.62
C ARG A 182 2.77 -1.37 -28.44
N ASN A 183 3.60 -1.50 -27.40
CA ASN A 183 4.67 -0.57 -27.09
C ASN A 183 4.11 0.86 -26.97
N GLU A 184 3.02 1.02 -26.22
CA GLU A 184 2.32 2.29 -26.00
C GLU A 184 3.19 3.27 -25.20
N PHE A 185 3.88 2.78 -24.17
CA PHE A 185 4.74 3.59 -23.30
C PHE A 185 6.21 3.55 -23.75
N LYS A 186 6.91 4.69 -23.66
CA LYS A 186 8.32 4.89 -24.04
C LYS A 186 9.18 5.34 -22.88
N THR A 187 8.60 6.07 -21.93
CA THR A 187 9.34 6.66 -20.82
C THR A 187 8.75 6.29 -19.48
N ILE A 188 9.56 6.40 -18.43
CA ILE A 188 9.09 6.21 -17.05
C ILE A 188 8.08 7.28 -16.65
N GLU A 189 8.21 8.51 -17.17
CA GLU A 189 7.26 9.60 -16.93
C GLU A 189 5.87 9.27 -17.46
N GLU A 190 5.77 8.71 -18.66
CA GLU A 190 4.49 8.29 -19.24
C GLU A 190 3.82 7.20 -18.39
N VAL A 191 4.62 6.26 -17.89
CA VAL A 191 4.14 5.19 -17.01
C VAL A 191 3.66 5.74 -15.67
N VAL A 192 4.49 6.54 -15.00
CA VAL A 192 4.17 7.15 -13.70
C VAL A 192 2.95 8.06 -13.83
N GLY A 193 2.86 8.86 -14.91
CA GLY A 193 1.70 9.71 -15.20
C GLY A 193 0.41 8.88 -15.36
N ARG A 194 0.46 7.81 -16.15
CA ARG A 194 -0.72 6.94 -16.32
C ARG A 194 -1.14 6.25 -15.02
N LEU A 195 -0.18 5.77 -14.23
CA LEU A 195 -0.46 5.19 -12.90
C LEU A 195 -1.04 6.25 -11.96
N ALA A 196 -0.54 7.49 -12.04
CA ALA A 196 -1.03 8.61 -11.26
C ALA A 196 -2.50 8.89 -11.57
N ASP A 197 -2.88 8.88 -12.85
CA ASP A 197 -4.28 9.08 -13.30
C ASP A 197 -5.20 7.95 -12.82
N ILE A 198 -4.77 6.69 -12.99
CA ILE A 198 -5.55 5.51 -12.59
C ILE A 198 -5.85 5.52 -11.08
N LEU A 199 -4.83 5.82 -10.27
CA LEU A 199 -4.95 5.73 -8.81
C LEU A 199 -5.59 6.96 -8.16
N GLY A 200 -5.57 8.11 -8.84
CA GLY A 200 -6.06 9.37 -8.34
C GLY A 200 -5.37 9.87 -7.05
N PRO A 201 -5.87 10.96 -6.45
CA PRO A 201 -5.23 11.62 -5.30
C PRO A 201 -5.20 10.77 -4.02
N GLY A 202 -6.06 9.74 -3.94
CA GLY A 202 -6.21 8.87 -2.77
C GLY A 202 -5.04 7.94 -2.50
N SER A 203 -4.05 7.89 -3.40
CA SER A 203 -2.91 6.97 -3.31
C SER A 203 -1.57 7.68 -3.39
N ASP A 204 -0.62 7.23 -2.58
CA ASP A 204 0.79 7.56 -2.70
C ASP A 204 1.48 6.65 -3.72
N ILE A 205 2.56 7.13 -4.34
CA ILE A 205 3.38 6.38 -5.30
C ILE A 205 4.83 6.47 -4.83
N SER A 206 5.40 5.32 -4.47
CA SER A 206 6.80 5.19 -4.09
C SER A 206 7.65 4.89 -5.31
N VAL A 207 8.54 5.82 -5.68
CA VAL A 207 9.52 5.66 -6.77
C VAL A 207 10.93 5.52 -6.19
N GLU A 208 11.72 4.59 -6.71
CA GLU A 208 13.07 4.32 -6.24
C GLU A 208 14.11 4.94 -7.16
N LEU A 209 15.13 5.55 -6.55
CA LEU A 209 16.21 6.22 -7.26
C LEU A 209 16.96 5.24 -8.18
N HIS A 210 17.30 5.68 -9.39
CA HIS A 210 18.08 4.88 -10.32
C HIS A 210 19.49 4.61 -9.81
N ASN A 211 20.13 5.62 -9.21
CA ASN A 211 21.45 5.50 -8.62
C ASN A 211 21.50 6.17 -7.24
N PRO A 212 21.21 5.45 -6.15
CA PRO A 212 21.32 6.00 -4.80
C PRO A 212 22.77 6.28 -4.37
N PHE A 213 23.77 5.88 -5.17
CA PHE A 213 25.19 6.05 -4.88
C PHE A 213 25.83 7.25 -5.59
N ASP A 214 25.05 8.09 -6.28
CA ASP A 214 25.61 9.31 -6.88
C ASP A 214 26.17 10.23 -5.76
N ASN A 215 27.40 10.70 -5.96
CA ASN A 215 28.06 11.60 -5.02
C ASN A 215 27.54 13.04 -5.17
N ASP A 216 26.94 13.36 -6.32
CA ASP A 216 26.31 14.65 -6.57
C ASP A 216 24.84 14.60 -6.16
N PHE A 217 24.56 15.18 -4.99
CA PHE A 217 23.18 15.27 -4.49
C PHE A 217 22.28 16.13 -5.38
N GLY A 218 22.83 17.08 -6.14
CA GLY A 218 22.05 17.88 -7.08
C GLY A 218 21.39 16.99 -8.14
N ARG A 219 22.12 16.00 -8.67
CA ARG A 219 21.57 15.05 -9.65
C ARG A 219 20.47 14.17 -9.07
N ILE A 220 20.59 13.80 -7.79
CA ILE A 220 19.52 13.06 -7.10
C ILE A 220 18.27 13.93 -6.98
N LEU A 221 18.43 15.21 -6.64
CA LEU A 221 17.29 16.14 -6.60
C LEU A 221 16.69 16.38 -7.99
N ASP A 222 17.50 16.51 -9.03
CA ASP A 222 17.05 16.66 -10.42
C ASP A 222 16.25 15.44 -10.89
N GLU A 223 16.66 14.23 -10.51
CA GLU A 223 15.91 13.00 -10.77
C GLU A 223 14.56 13.02 -10.05
N ILE A 224 14.54 13.36 -8.76
CA ILE A 224 13.32 13.41 -7.94
C ILE A 224 12.34 14.46 -8.48
N ALA A 225 12.84 15.62 -8.91
CA ALA A 225 12.03 16.73 -9.42
C ALA A 225 11.18 16.32 -10.64
N ARG A 226 11.69 15.42 -11.51
CA ARG A 226 10.92 14.88 -12.65
C ARG A 226 9.69 14.10 -12.18
N TYR A 227 9.82 13.32 -11.12
CA TYR A 227 8.68 12.61 -10.53
C TYR A 227 7.75 13.55 -9.78
N GLU A 228 8.30 14.57 -9.11
CA GLU A 228 7.50 15.57 -8.39
C GLU A 228 6.64 16.40 -9.34
N GLU A 229 7.10 16.73 -10.54
CA GLU A 229 6.29 17.44 -11.55
C GLU A 229 5.00 16.67 -11.89
N ILE A 230 5.05 15.34 -11.86
CA ILE A 230 3.93 14.45 -12.21
C ILE A 230 3.07 14.14 -10.98
N LEU A 231 3.72 13.81 -9.86
CA LEU A 231 3.05 13.28 -8.67
C LEU A 231 2.73 14.34 -7.62
N THR A 232 3.39 15.50 -7.69
CA THR A 232 3.45 16.56 -6.68
C THR A 232 4.02 16.08 -5.34
N LYS A 233 4.35 17.04 -4.46
CA LYS A 233 4.74 16.76 -3.07
C LYS A 233 3.74 15.88 -2.30
N HIS A 234 2.47 15.86 -2.72
CA HIS A 234 1.39 15.17 -2.02
C HIS A 234 1.31 13.67 -2.30
N ARG A 235 1.81 13.18 -3.45
CA ARG A 235 1.73 11.76 -3.79
C ARG A 235 3.08 11.08 -3.93
N LEU A 236 4.12 11.85 -4.24
CA LEU A 236 5.47 11.35 -4.34
C LEU A 236 5.99 10.87 -2.96
N VAL A 237 6.55 9.67 -2.94
CA VAL A 237 7.38 9.16 -1.85
C VAL A 237 8.67 8.61 -2.44
N VAL A 238 9.82 9.10 -1.97
CA VAL A 238 11.13 8.69 -2.52
C VAL A 238 11.61 7.45 -1.78
N LYS A 239 11.88 6.39 -2.53
CA LYS A 239 12.31 5.11 -1.97
C LYS A 239 13.83 5.02 -1.92
N VAL A 240 14.35 4.83 -0.71
CA VAL A 240 15.78 4.85 -0.38
C VAL A 240 16.19 3.52 0.26
N PRO A 241 17.17 2.79 -0.27
CA PRO A 241 17.54 1.48 0.24
C PRO A 241 18.52 1.54 1.42
N HIS A 242 18.51 0.49 2.25
CA HIS A 242 19.74 0.09 2.93
C HIS A 242 20.80 -0.30 1.89
N THR A 243 21.99 0.27 2.03
CA THR A 243 23.07 0.12 1.03
C THR A 243 24.08 -0.98 1.36
N GLY A 244 24.13 -1.42 2.62
CA GLY A 244 25.12 -2.39 3.07
C GLY A 244 26.55 -1.88 2.77
N PRO A 245 27.45 -2.72 2.27
CA PRO A 245 28.83 -2.32 1.93
C PRO A 245 28.97 -1.70 0.53
N VAL A 246 27.88 -1.46 -0.20
CA VAL A 246 27.90 -0.91 -1.58
C VAL A 246 28.03 0.61 -1.54
N ASN A 247 28.85 1.16 -2.43
CA ASN A 247 29.12 2.59 -2.57
C ASN A 247 29.52 2.96 -4.00
N ALA A 248 29.72 4.25 -4.26
CA ALA A 248 30.07 4.78 -5.58
C ALA A 248 31.34 4.15 -6.20
N SER A 249 32.27 3.67 -5.38
CA SER A 249 33.54 3.11 -5.86
C SER A 249 33.45 1.63 -6.25
N ASN A 250 32.47 0.88 -5.73
CA ASN A 250 32.35 -0.57 -5.96
C ASN A 250 31.04 -1.00 -6.64
N VAL A 251 30.05 -0.12 -6.80
CA VAL A 251 28.75 -0.47 -7.42
C VAL A 251 28.90 -1.06 -8.83
N SER A 252 29.94 -0.69 -9.57
CA SER A 252 30.23 -1.25 -10.91
C SER A 252 30.53 -2.75 -10.90
N GLN A 253 30.94 -3.33 -9.77
CA GLN A 253 31.12 -4.78 -9.61
C GLN A 253 29.78 -5.52 -9.77
N LEU A 254 28.69 -4.93 -9.29
CA LEU A 254 27.35 -5.50 -9.41
C LEU A 254 26.80 -5.45 -10.85
N LEU A 255 27.41 -4.65 -11.71
CA LEU A 255 26.96 -4.40 -13.09
C LEU A 255 27.82 -5.12 -14.14
N SER A 256 28.88 -5.83 -13.73
CA SER A 256 29.85 -6.43 -14.62
C SER A 256 30.28 -7.82 -14.14
N GLY A 257 30.87 -8.62 -15.04
CA GLY A 257 31.38 -9.94 -14.68
C GLY A 257 30.30 -10.89 -14.18
N ASP A 258 30.52 -11.47 -12.99
CA ASP A 258 29.58 -12.38 -12.31
C ASP A 258 28.53 -11.64 -11.46
N GLY A 259 28.60 -10.30 -11.42
CA GLY A 259 27.67 -9.43 -10.69
C GLY A 259 27.84 -9.46 -9.17
N ARG A 260 28.96 -9.98 -8.65
CA ARG A 260 29.20 -10.12 -7.21
C ARG A 260 30.07 -9.01 -6.65
N LEU A 261 29.91 -8.74 -5.35
CA LEU A 261 30.77 -7.83 -4.62
C LEU A 261 32.01 -8.57 -4.09
N ASP A 262 33.20 -7.99 -4.25
CA ASP A 262 34.46 -8.62 -3.80
C ASP A 262 34.55 -8.83 -2.28
N ARG A 263 33.70 -8.13 -1.51
CA ARG A 263 33.66 -8.16 -0.05
C ARG A 263 32.31 -8.66 0.44
N ARG A 264 32.29 -9.23 1.64
CA ARG A 264 31.04 -9.68 2.27
C ARG A 264 30.14 -8.52 2.64
N TYR A 265 28.86 -8.83 2.83
CA TYR A 265 27.85 -7.89 3.35
C TYR A 265 28.23 -7.22 4.69
N ASP A 266 29.10 -7.85 5.49
CA ASP A 266 29.57 -7.41 6.82
C ASP A 266 31.02 -6.86 6.83
N GLN A 267 31.58 -6.53 5.66
CA GLN A 267 32.94 -6.00 5.50
C GLN A 267 33.00 -4.56 4.94
N GLY A 268 31.92 -3.80 5.05
CA GLY A 268 31.88 -2.36 4.84
C GLY A 268 32.37 -1.56 6.06
N ASN A 269 32.54 -0.24 5.88
CA ASN A 269 32.76 0.70 6.97
C ASN A 269 31.46 1.45 7.34
N ALA A 270 31.50 2.27 8.39
CA ALA A 270 30.32 3.03 8.84
C ALA A 270 29.73 3.95 7.76
N ALA A 271 30.57 4.56 6.91
CA ALA A 271 30.09 5.42 5.83
C ALA A 271 29.38 4.64 4.73
N ASP A 272 29.81 3.41 4.45
CA ASP A 272 29.15 2.48 3.52
C ASP A 272 27.77 2.08 4.07
N TYR A 273 27.75 1.53 5.29
CA TYR A 273 26.53 1.02 5.93
C TYR A 273 25.46 2.09 6.15
N LEU A 274 25.89 3.32 6.46
CA LEU A 274 25.00 4.44 6.73
C LEU A 274 24.79 5.35 5.52
N HIS A 275 25.25 4.99 4.32
CA HIS A 275 25.01 5.80 3.12
C HIS A 275 23.52 6.04 2.87
N GLY A 276 22.71 4.97 2.81
CA GLY A 276 21.26 5.09 2.67
C GLY A 276 20.59 5.93 3.75
N HIS A 277 21.08 5.85 5.00
CA HIS A 277 20.55 6.65 6.12
C HIS A 277 20.86 8.15 5.96
N ARG A 278 22.09 8.48 5.55
CA ARG A 278 22.49 9.88 5.27
C ARG A 278 21.70 10.44 4.10
N LEU A 279 21.51 9.65 3.05
CA LEU A 279 20.70 10.05 1.90
C LEU A 279 19.24 10.33 2.31
N ALA A 280 18.62 9.41 3.05
CA ALA A 280 17.27 9.60 3.58
C ALA A 280 17.14 10.86 4.46
N SER A 281 18.11 11.11 5.35
CA SER A 281 18.13 12.33 6.18
C SER A 281 18.17 13.60 5.33
N ARG A 282 19.08 13.66 4.34
CA ARG A 282 19.23 14.83 3.46
C ARG A 282 17.98 15.08 2.60
N LEU A 283 17.34 14.02 2.12
CA LEU A 283 16.10 14.14 1.36
C LEU A 283 14.93 14.59 2.25
N GLN A 284 14.89 14.12 3.49
CA GLN A 284 13.89 14.55 4.47
C GLN A 284 14.09 16.02 4.86
N GLU A 285 15.34 16.47 5.05
CA GLU A 285 15.69 17.88 5.25
C GLU A 285 15.31 18.77 4.05
N ALA A 286 15.32 18.20 2.84
CA ALA A 286 14.83 18.85 1.62
C ALA A 286 13.30 18.81 1.46
N GLY A 287 12.56 18.21 2.40
CA GLY A 287 11.10 18.18 2.43
C GLY A 287 10.44 16.95 1.81
N TYR A 288 11.21 15.94 1.39
CA TYR A 288 10.66 14.74 0.77
C TYR A 288 10.23 13.69 1.80
N ARG A 289 9.12 13.00 1.50
CA ARG A 289 8.68 11.81 2.23
C ARG A 289 9.47 10.59 1.76
N ILE A 290 9.98 9.81 2.71
CA ILE A 290 10.87 8.69 2.43
C ILE A 290 10.20 7.33 2.65
N ASN A 291 10.38 6.42 1.71
CA ASN A 291 10.11 5.00 1.85
C ASN A 291 11.45 4.26 2.03
N PHE A 292 11.77 3.85 3.26
CA PHE A 292 13.03 3.17 3.55
C PHE A 292 12.92 1.68 3.22
N THR A 293 13.67 1.22 2.22
CA THR A 293 13.56 -0.11 1.62
C THR A 293 14.78 -1.01 1.88
N LEU A 294 14.74 -2.24 1.33
CA LEU A 294 15.74 -3.31 1.50
C LEU A 294 15.99 -3.67 2.98
N MET A 295 14.90 -3.83 3.72
CA MET A 295 14.88 -4.18 5.13
C MET A 295 14.48 -5.65 5.30
N PHE A 296 15.44 -6.47 5.68
CA PHE A 296 15.31 -7.92 5.83
C PHE A 296 15.49 -8.39 7.27
N GLU A 297 16.05 -7.56 8.15
CA GLU A 297 16.47 -7.92 9.50
C GLU A 297 15.82 -7.02 10.57
N PRO A 298 15.32 -7.59 11.70
CA PRO A 298 14.65 -6.84 12.76
C PRO A 298 15.45 -5.65 13.32
N TYR A 299 16.77 -5.76 13.39
CA TYR A 299 17.63 -4.70 13.94
C TYR A 299 17.76 -3.48 13.03
N GLN A 300 17.39 -3.59 11.75
CA GLN A 300 17.42 -2.45 10.83
C GLN A 300 16.33 -1.42 11.15
N VAL A 301 15.23 -1.86 11.78
CA VAL A 301 14.08 -0.99 12.04
C VAL A 301 14.40 0.21 12.93
N PRO A 302 14.92 0.05 14.16
CA PRO A 302 15.18 1.21 15.02
C PRO A 302 16.22 2.18 14.41
N LEU A 303 17.13 1.69 13.56
CA LEU A 303 18.10 2.51 12.84
C LEU A 303 17.42 3.33 11.73
N ALA A 304 16.59 2.71 10.90
CA ALA A 304 15.85 3.39 9.84
C ALA A 304 14.89 4.46 10.41
N LEU A 305 14.26 4.19 11.56
CA LEU A 305 13.37 5.16 12.21
C LEU A 305 14.08 6.47 12.63
N GLN A 306 15.41 6.47 12.80
CA GLN A 306 16.15 7.70 13.13
C GLN A 306 16.09 8.74 12.00
N THR A 307 15.88 8.32 10.75
CA THR A 307 15.75 9.22 9.60
C THR A 307 14.32 9.72 9.41
N ARG A 308 13.41 9.42 10.35
CA ARG A 308 11.99 9.83 10.36
C ARG A 308 11.26 9.54 9.04
N PRO A 309 11.35 8.30 8.51
CA PRO A 309 10.77 7.97 7.21
C PRO A 309 9.24 7.98 7.24
N TYR A 310 8.60 8.18 6.09
CA TYR A 310 7.15 8.04 5.94
C TYR A 310 6.73 6.57 5.88
N PHE A 311 7.53 5.73 5.20
CA PHE A 311 7.40 4.28 5.21
C PHE A 311 8.69 3.59 5.61
N ILE A 312 8.59 2.48 6.34
CA ILE A 312 9.64 1.47 6.47
C ILE A 312 9.13 0.15 5.88
N ASN A 313 10.02 -0.67 5.35
CA ASN A 313 9.63 -1.93 4.71
C ASN A 313 9.98 -3.15 5.57
N ALA A 314 9.29 -4.27 5.33
CA ALA A 314 9.69 -5.59 5.78
C ALA A 314 9.59 -6.58 4.62
N PHE A 315 10.73 -7.03 4.10
CA PHE A 315 10.81 -8.02 3.03
C PHE A 315 10.77 -9.43 3.60
N ILE A 316 9.71 -10.18 3.28
CA ILE A 316 9.47 -11.50 3.89
C ILE A 316 10.19 -12.61 3.12
N ARG A 317 9.91 -12.76 1.82
CA ARG A 317 10.24 -13.97 1.05
C ARG A 317 11.70 -14.42 1.18
N HIS A 318 12.65 -13.56 0.84
CA HIS A 318 14.06 -13.94 0.77
C HIS A 318 14.61 -14.36 2.14
N ARG A 319 14.17 -13.68 3.20
CA ARG A 319 14.52 -14.03 4.58
C ARG A 319 14.01 -15.43 4.93
N VAL A 320 12.73 -15.70 4.69
CA VAL A 320 12.11 -16.99 5.03
C VAL A 320 12.75 -18.12 4.23
N ALA A 321 12.93 -17.92 2.92
CA ALA A 321 13.55 -18.91 2.04
C ALA A 321 14.98 -19.24 2.48
N ALA A 322 15.80 -18.23 2.79
CA ALA A 322 17.16 -18.44 3.26
C ALA A 322 17.20 -19.18 4.60
N THR A 323 16.35 -18.79 5.56
CA THR A 323 16.26 -19.45 6.86
C THR A 323 15.89 -20.93 6.73
N ARG A 324 14.87 -21.25 5.93
CA ARG A 324 14.45 -22.64 5.68
C ARG A 324 15.55 -23.46 5.00
N ARG A 325 16.27 -22.89 4.02
CA ARG A 325 17.38 -23.60 3.35
C ARG A 325 18.53 -23.88 4.31
N ILE A 326 18.91 -22.91 5.14
CA ILE A 326 19.95 -23.07 6.16
C ILE A 326 19.55 -24.13 7.19
N GLN A 327 18.36 -24.01 7.78
CA GLN A 327 17.86 -24.96 8.78
C GLN A 327 17.75 -26.38 8.21
N GLY A 328 17.24 -26.53 6.98
CA GLY A 328 17.13 -27.82 6.32
C GLY A 328 18.49 -28.48 6.07
N ALA A 329 19.48 -27.73 5.60
CA ALA A 329 20.84 -28.25 5.40
C ALA A 329 21.50 -28.64 6.72
N LEU A 330 21.35 -27.83 7.78
CA LEU A 330 21.85 -28.15 9.12
C LEU A 330 21.20 -29.40 9.68
N ALA A 331 19.87 -29.53 9.57
CA ALA A 331 19.14 -30.70 10.05
C ALA A 331 19.54 -31.98 9.31
N ALA A 332 19.77 -31.89 8.00
CA ALA A 332 20.26 -33.02 7.21
C ALA A 332 21.67 -33.44 7.63
N PHE A 333 22.59 -32.48 7.78
CA PHE A 333 23.94 -32.74 8.28
C PHE A 333 23.93 -33.34 9.69
N ASP A 334 23.16 -32.77 10.62
CA ASP A 334 23.08 -33.27 11.99
C ASP A 334 22.49 -34.70 12.06
N ALA A 335 21.71 -35.12 11.06
CA ALA A 335 21.12 -36.45 10.96
C ALA A 335 22.02 -37.49 10.28
N THR A 336 22.91 -37.09 9.36
CA THR A 336 23.69 -38.01 8.52
C THR A 336 25.20 -37.90 8.70
N GLU A 337 25.68 -36.80 9.26
CA GLU A 337 27.09 -36.38 9.28
C GLU A 337 27.72 -36.23 7.87
N ASP A 338 26.88 -36.15 6.82
CA ASP A 338 27.33 -36.04 5.43
C ASP A 338 27.76 -34.61 5.11
N ILE A 339 29.06 -34.43 4.90
CA ILE A 339 29.69 -33.13 4.62
C ILE A 339 29.16 -32.46 3.35
N GLN A 340 28.56 -33.22 2.41
CA GLN A 340 27.97 -32.67 1.19
C GLN A 340 26.93 -31.59 1.52
N PHE A 341 26.15 -31.76 2.60
CA PHE A 341 25.18 -30.74 3.01
C PHE A 341 25.84 -29.41 3.40
N ILE A 342 27.07 -29.43 3.91
CA ILE A 342 27.81 -28.22 4.27
C ILE A 342 28.48 -27.60 3.03
N GLU A 343 28.91 -28.42 2.06
CA GLU A 343 29.40 -27.94 0.77
C GLU A 343 28.29 -27.22 -0.01
N GLU A 344 27.10 -27.83 -0.10
CA GLU A 344 25.93 -27.21 -0.71
C GLU A 344 25.51 -25.93 0.02
N LEU A 345 25.63 -25.91 1.35
CA LEU A 345 25.34 -24.74 2.16
C LEU A 345 26.34 -23.61 1.88
N ARG A 346 27.64 -23.91 1.71
CA ARG A 346 28.65 -22.92 1.28
C ARG A 346 28.28 -22.33 -0.08
N SER A 347 27.94 -23.17 -1.06
CA SER A 347 27.50 -22.71 -2.38
C SER A 347 26.24 -21.84 -2.31
N PHE A 348 25.27 -22.21 -1.45
CA PHE A 348 24.10 -21.38 -1.21
C PHE A 348 24.45 -20.02 -0.59
N LEU A 349 25.29 -20.00 0.45
CA LEU A 349 25.68 -18.77 1.14
C LEU A 349 26.49 -17.81 0.24
N LEU A 350 27.31 -18.36 -0.68
CA LEU A 350 27.93 -17.59 -1.76
C LEU A 350 26.87 -17.01 -2.69
N ASN A 351 25.96 -17.83 -3.22
CA ASN A 351 24.90 -17.38 -4.13
C ASN A 351 23.91 -16.38 -3.53
N ALA A 352 23.80 -16.33 -2.20
CA ALA A 352 22.91 -15.44 -1.47
C ALA A 352 23.66 -14.27 -0.78
N ASP A 353 24.89 -13.98 -1.21
CA ASP A 353 25.71 -12.83 -0.77
C ASP A 353 26.05 -12.78 0.73
N TYR A 354 25.93 -13.91 1.44
CA TYR A 354 26.48 -14.03 2.80
C TYR A 354 27.99 -14.16 2.78
N LEU A 355 28.54 -14.71 1.70
CA LEU A 355 29.96 -14.94 1.46
C LEU A 355 30.40 -14.21 0.20
N ALA A 356 31.65 -13.74 0.18
CA ALA A 356 32.24 -13.08 -0.98
C ALA A 356 32.87 -14.11 -1.94
N PRO A 357 33.20 -13.75 -3.19
CA PRO A 357 33.91 -14.65 -4.11
C PRO A 357 35.21 -15.23 -3.52
N SER A 358 35.92 -14.44 -2.71
CA SER A 358 37.14 -14.88 -2.01
C SER A 358 36.91 -15.99 -0.97
N ASP A 359 35.65 -16.27 -0.62
CA ASP A 359 35.23 -17.31 0.31
C ASP A 359 34.78 -18.61 -0.38
N GLU A 360 34.98 -18.74 -1.69
CA GLU A 360 34.59 -19.94 -2.46
C GLU A 360 35.09 -21.25 -1.82
N HIS A 361 36.29 -21.18 -1.23
CA HIS A 361 36.95 -22.29 -0.55
C HIS A 361 37.00 -22.13 0.97
N MET A 362 36.09 -21.35 1.56
CA MET A 362 35.97 -21.22 3.01
C MET A 362 35.89 -22.60 3.67
N ASP A 363 36.62 -22.77 4.77
CA ASP A 363 36.64 -24.01 5.54
C ASP A 363 35.23 -24.43 5.99
N LEU A 364 34.90 -25.71 5.85
CA LEU A 364 33.52 -26.20 6.08
C LEU A 364 33.11 -26.10 7.56
N LEU A 365 34.05 -26.17 8.51
CA LEU A 365 33.73 -25.94 9.91
C LEU A 365 33.36 -24.46 10.13
N GLN A 366 34.01 -23.52 9.46
CA GLN A 366 33.63 -22.10 9.50
C GLN A 366 32.24 -21.87 8.88
N VAL A 367 31.93 -22.51 7.76
CA VAL A 367 30.60 -22.46 7.12
C VAL A 367 29.53 -22.97 8.09
N LEU A 368 29.77 -24.12 8.72
CA LEU A 368 28.86 -24.71 9.71
C LEU A 368 28.64 -23.77 10.92
N GLN A 369 29.71 -23.14 11.42
CA GLN A 369 29.64 -22.18 12.53
C GLN A 369 28.83 -20.93 12.18
N LEU A 370 29.03 -20.38 10.98
CA LEU A 370 28.27 -19.24 10.46
C LEU A 370 26.78 -19.61 10.33
N ALA A 371 26.48 -20.72 9.67
CA ALA A 371 25.11 -21.19 9.47
C ALA A 371 24.36 -21.45 10.78
N ARG A 372 25.00 -22.12 11.76
CA ARG A 372 24.41 -22.33 13.09
C ARG A 372 24.20 -21.02 13.84
N SER A 373 25.04 -20.02 13.63
CA SER A 373 24.86 -18.69 14.25
C SER A 373 23.70 -17.93 13.63
N LEU A 374 23.57 -17.94 12.30
CA LEU A 374 22.42 -17.37 11.59
C LEU A 374 21.10 -18.04 12.01
N SER A 375 21.06 -19.38 12.02
CA SER A 375 19.88 -20.13 12.43
C SER A 375 19.47 -19.84 13.87
N ARG A 376 20.42 -19.85 14.81
CA ARG A 376 20.12 -19.55 16.23
C ARG A 376 19.55 -18.15 16.41
N TYR A 377 20.10 -17.17 15.71
CA TYR A 377 19.63 -15.79 15.81
C TYR A 377 18.20 -15.64 15.25
N ARG A 378 17.92 -16.23 14.08
CA ARG A 378 16.59 -16.11 13.43
C ARG A 378 15.49 -16.92 14.14
N SER A 379 15.83 -18.02 14.79
CA SER A 379 14.87 -18.82 15.57
C SER A 379 14.59 -18.29 16.97
N ARG A 380 15.16 -17.14 17.37
CA ARG A 380 14.93 -16.57 18.71
C ARG A 380 13.47 -16.18 18.95
N ASN A 381 12.76 -15.75 17.91
CA ASN A 381 11.45 -15.11 18.02
C ASN A 381 10.48 -15.64 16.96
N ASN A 382 10.00 -16.88 17.14
CA ASN A 382 9.08 -17.58 16.24
C ASN A 382 9.68 -17.91 14.86
N ASP A 383 9.44 -19.12 14.35
CA ASP A 383 10.01 -19.59 13.07
C ASP A 383 9.07 -19.32 11.86
N ASP A 384 8.07 -18.44 12.02
CA ASP A 384 7.12 -18.06 10.96
C ASP A 384 7.75 -17.17 9.87
N GLY A 385 8.91 -16.58 10.16
CA GLY A 385 9.63 -15.71 9.22
C GLY A 385 9.06 -14.30 9.10
N LEU A 386 8.15 -13.93 10.01
CA LEU A 386 7.54 -12.60 10.11
C LEU A 386 8.17 -11.74 11.22
N ASP A 387 9.28 -12.20 11.80
CA ASP A 387 10.01 -11.54 12.90
C ASP A 387 10.37 -10.08 12.59
N THR A 388 10.78 -9.77 11.35
CA THR A 388 11.06 -8.39 10.92
C THR A 388 9.79 -7.52 10.97
N ALA A 389 8.66 -8.02 10.47
CA ALA A 389 7.39 -7.29 10.49
C ALA A 389 6.87 -7.10 11.92
N ARG A 390 6.91 -8.15 12.75
CA ARG A 390 6.54 -8.10 14.17
C ARG A 390 7.39 -7.10 14.94
N SER A 391 8.71 -7.13 14.76
CA SER A 391 9.64 -6.16 15.36
C SER A 391 9.31 -4.74 14.92
N ALA A 392 9.01 -4.54 13.64
CA ALA A 392 8.68 -3.23 13.13
C ALA A 392 7.42 -2.64 13.76
N LEU A 393 6.36 -3.44 13.93
CA LEU A 393 5.14 -2.99 14.59
C LEU A 393 5.38 -2.64 16.07
N ARG A 394 6.18 -3.44 16.80
CA ARG A 394 6.57 -3.15 18.19
C ARG A 394 7.32 -1.83 18.32
N TRP A 395 8.28 -1.57 17.42
CA TRP A 395 8.99 -0.29 17.41
C TRP A 395 8.09 0.89 17.06
N LEU A 396 7.22 0.74 16.07
CA LEU A 396 6.28 1.77 15.67
C LEU A 396 5.32 2.13 16.81
N GLN A 397 4.86 1.14 17.60
CA GLN A 397 3.95 1.37 18.73
C GLN A 397 4.49 2.40 19.73
N THR A 398 5.81 2.47 19.90
CA THR A 398 6.49 3.39 20.83
C THR A 398 7.17 4.58 20.14
N ALA A 399 7.12 4.67 18.81
CA ALA A 399 7.83 5.69 18.04
C ALA A 399 7.09 7.03 18.03
N ASN A 400 7.83 8.13 18.23
CA ASN A 400 7.33 9.50 18.11
C ASN A 400 7.25 9.96 16.64
N LEU A 401 6.57 9.14 15.83
CA LEU A 401 6.44 9.28 14.38
C LEU A 401 5.00 8.91 13.99
N PRO A 402 4.01 9.79 14.21
CA PRO A 402 2.60 9.43 14.08
C PRO A 402 2.21 8.97 12.66
N ASP A 403 2.87 9.54 11.64
CA ASP A 403 2.52 9.29 10.24
C ASP A 403 3.30 8.13 9.61
N THR A 404 4.34 7.61 10.28
CA THR A 404 5.15 6.51 9.73
C THR A 404 4.35 5.21 9.71
N ARG A 405 4.35 4.51 8.58
CA ARG A 405 3.72 3.18 8.43
C ARG A 405 4.73 2.10 8.04
N LEU A 406 4.42 0.86 8.38
CA LEU A 406 5.12 -0.32 7.90
C LEU A 406 4.49 -0.79 6.58
N ILE A 407 5.30 -0.91 5.54
CA ILE A 407 4.95 -1.68 4.35
C ILE A 407 5.46 -3.11 4.51
N ILE A 408 4.56 -4.08 4.54
CA ILE A 408 4.89 -5.50 4.48
C ILE A 408 4.92 -5.91 3.00
N CYS A 409 6.06 -6.41 2.52
CA CYS A 409 6.31 -6.62 1.09
C CYS A 409 7.06 -7.93 0.80
N SER A 410 7.25 -8.21 -0.49
CA SER A 410 7.95 -9.40 -0.99
C SER A 410 7.28 -10.69 -0.47
N MET A 411 6.03 -10.90 -0.87
CA MET A 411 5.25 -12.09 -0.57
C MET A 411 5.05 -12.94 -1.83
N GLU A 412 5.01 -14.26 -1.66
CA GLU A 412 4.69 -15.20 -2.73
C GLU A 412 4.04 -16.48 -2.16
N GLY A 413 3.61 -17.37 -3.05
CA GLY A 413 3.09 -18.69 -2.67
C GLY A 413 1.74 -18.65 -1.93
N HIS A 414 1.33 -19.79 -1.38
CA HIS A 414 -0.01 -19.95 -0.78
C HIS A 414 -0.08 -19.58 0.71
N GLU A 415 1.06 -19.44 1.39
CA GLU A 415 1.07 -19.31 2.85
C GLU A 415 1.31 -17.86 3.31
N MET A 416 2.17 -17.09 2.61
CA MET A 416 2.67 -15.82 3.15
C MET A 416 1.58 -14.77 3.41
N PHE A 417 0.61 -14.60 2.51
CA PHE A 417 -0.48 -13.64 2.74
C PHE A 417 -1.40 -14.08 3.89
N PRO A 418 -1.90 -15.33 3.95
CA PRO A 418 -2.59 -15.85 5.14
C PRO A 418 -1.79 -15.69 6.44
N ASP A 419 -0.48 -15.96 6.43
CA ASP A 419 0.38 -15.83 7.61
C ASP A 419 0.46 -14.36 8.07
N VAL A 420 0.61 -13.41 7.13
CA VAL A 420 0.58 -11.97 7.44
C VAL A 420 -0.78 -11.55 7.99
N MET A 421 -1.88 -12.01 7.39
CA MET A 421 -3.22 -11.72 7.90
C MET A 421 -3.42 -12.29 9.31
N SER A 422 -2.98 -13.52 9.56
CA SER A 422 -3.03 -14.15 10.87
C SER A 422 -2.24 -13.35 11.90
N MET A 423 -1.01 -12.96 11.58
CA MET A 423 -0.17 -12.10 12.42
C MET A 423 -0.90 -10.79 12.76
N LEU A 424 -1.48 -10.11 11.77
CA LEU A 424 -2.17 -8.83 11.99
C LEU A 424 -3.44 -8.97 12.84
N THR A 425 -4.02 -10.16 12.96
CA THR A 425 -5.18 -10.41 13.84
C THR A 425 -4.81 -10.73 15.28
N GLU A 426 -3.53 -10.84 15.62
CA GLU A 426 -3.09 -11.01 17.00
C GLU A 426 -3.39 -9.75 17.83
N ASP A 427 -3.79 -9.93 19.10
CA ASP A 427 -4.19 -8.84 20.00
C ASP A 427 -3.13 -7.72 20.10
N GLU A 428 -1.85 -8.10 20.01
CA GLU A 428 -0.71 -7.18 20.02
C GLU A 428 -0.74 -6.18 18.85
N PHE A 429 -1.21 -6.60 17.67
CA PHE A 429 -1.08 -5.85 16.42
C PHE A 429 -2.40 -5.30 15.88
N MET A 430 -3.55 -5.73 16.38
CA MET A 430 -4.85 -5.16 16.03
C MET A 430 -4.90 -3.62 16.15
N PRO A 431 -4.39 -2.99 17.23
CA PRO A 431 -4.38 -1.52 17.35
C PRO A 431 -3.49 -0.80 16.33
N MET A 432 -2.61 -1.53 15.63
CA MET A 432 -1.61 -0.98 14.71
C MET A 432 -2.03 -0.99 13.24
N HIS A 433 -3.22 -1.51 12.90
CA HIS A 433 -3.66 -1.67 11.50
C HIS A 433 -3.57 -0.39 10.67
N ASN A 434 -3.88 0.77 11.26
CA ASN A 434 -3.79 2.09 10.60
C ASN A 434 -2.35 2.51 10.27
N ARG A 435 -1.37 1.77 10.76
CA ARG A 435 0.06 1.93 10.51
C ARG A 435 0.65 0.82 9.64
N VAL A 436 -0.21 0.02 8.99
CA VAL A 436 0.21 -1.08 8.11
C VAL A 436 -0.30 -0.88 6.70
N VAL A 437 0.60 -1.09 5.75
CA VAL A 437 0.34 -1.21 4.33
C VAL A 437 0.83 -2.57 3.88
N VAL A 438 0.00 -3.35 3.17
CA VAL A 438 0.40 -4.65 2.62
C VAL A 438 0.57 -4.49 1.12
N THR A 439 1.77 -4.74 0.58
CA THR A 439 2.06 -4.61 -0.85
C THR A 439 2.43 -5.93 -1.50
N THR A 440 1.80 -6.24 -2.64
CA THR A 440 2.10 -7.40 -3.48
C THR A 440 1.87 -7.07 -4.96
N GLU A 441 2.28 -7.94 -5.86
CA GLU A 441 1.83 -7.87 -7.25
C GLU A 441 0.28 -7.87 -7.34
N PRO A 442 -0.33 -7.16 -8.31
CA PRO A 442 -1.80 -7.05 -8.43
C PRO A 442 -2.53 -8.40 -8.49
N ASP A 443 -2.03 -9.35 -9.29
CA ASP A 443 -2.62 -10.69 -9.41
C ASP A 443 -2.50 -11.51 -8.13
N TYR A 444 -1.39 -11.36 -7.41
CA TYR A 444 -1.21 -12.00 -6.12
C TYR A 444 -2.13 -11.41 -5.04
N LEU A 445 -2.44 -10.10 -5.10
CA LEU A 445 -3.43 -9.50 -4.21
C LEU A 445 -4.83 -10.02 -4.53
N SER A 446 -5.20 -10.00 -5.81
CA SER A 446 -6.57 -10.27 -6.26
C SER A 446 -7.00 -11.73 -6.09
N ARG A 447 -6.07 -12.70 -6.17
CA ARG A 447 -6.38 -14.13 -5.95
C ARG A 447 -7.02 -14.42 -4.59
N TRP A 448 -6.76 -13.60 -3.57
CA TRP A 448 -7.33 -13.78 -2.22
C TRP A 448 -8.81 -13.44 -2.14
N THR A 449 -9.40 -12.89 -3.20
CA THR A 449 -10.86 -12.74 -3.35
C THR A 449 -11.55 -14.04 -3.80
N SER A 450 -10.78 -15.10 -4.12
CA SER A 450 -11.28 -16.33 -4.71
C SER A 450 -11.00 -17.57 -3.84
N THR A 451 -11.94 -18.50 -3.82
CA THR A 451 -11.81 -19.83 -3.21
C THR A 451 -12.60 -20.86 -4.02
N PRO A 452 -12.36 -22.18 -3.86
CA PRO A 452 -13.16 -23.21 -4.52
C PRO A 452 -14.67 -23.07 -4.27
N GLN A 453 -15.05 -22.54 -3.10
CA GLN A 453 -16.45 -22.31 -2.72
C GLN A 453 -17.06 -21.15 -3.49
N VAL A 454 -16.32 -20.07 -3.77
CA VAL A 454 -16.80 -18.96 -4.62
C VAL A 454 -17.26 -19.49 -5.98
N VAL A 455 -16.41 -20.28 -6.65
CA VAL A 455 -16.75 -20.88 -7.96
C VAL A 455 -17.92 -21.84 -7.86
N SER A 456 -17.95 -22.68 -6.81
CA SER A 456 -19.01 -23.68 -6.63
C SER A 456 -20.39 -23.04 -6.38
N TYR A 457 -20.45 -21.96 -5.60
CA TYR A 457 -21.68 -21.22 -5.36
C TYR A 457 -22.12 -20.41 -6.58
N GLN A 458 -21.19 -19.75 -7.28
CA GLN A 458 -21.50 -19.07 -8.54
C GLN A 458 -22.10 -20.04 -9.57
N ARG A 459 -21.52 -21.24 -9.73
CA ARG A 459 -22.09 -22.29 -10.58
C ARG A 459 -23.52 -22.64 -10.19
N ARG A 460 -23.79 -22.78 -8.89
CA ARG A 460 -25.13 -23.09 -8.38
C ARG A 460 -26.12 -21.95 -8.67
N PHE A 461 -25.72 -20.71 -8.43
CA PHE A 461 -26.57 -19.54 -8.66
C PHE A 461 -26.87 -19.33 -10.14
N MET A 462 -25.86 -19.43 -11.01
CA MET A 462 -26.04 -19.27 -12.45
C MET A 462 -26.95 -20.35 -13.05
N LYS A 463 -26.88 -21.60 -12.55
CA LYS A 463 -27.84 -22.66 -12.92
C LYS A 463 -29.26 -22.35 -12.44
N ALA A 464 -29.42 -21.90 -11.19
CA ALA A 464 -30.74 -21.55 -10.65
C ALA A 464 -31.39 -20.38 -11.41
N ALA A 465 -30.58 -19.44 -11.89
CA ALA A 465 -31.02 -18.27 -12.65
C ALA A 465 -31.10 -18.52 -14.17
N GLU A 466 -30.80 -19.71 -14.68
CA GLU A 466 -30.67 -19.98 -16.13
C GLU A 466 -31.92 -19.59 -16.91
N GLY A 467 -33.11 -19.99 -16.44
CA GLY A 467 -34.38 -19.64 -17.10
C GLY A 467 -34.69 -18.14 -17.08
N VAL A 468 -34.38 -17.44 -15.99
CA VAL A 468 -34.58 -15.98 -15.87
C VAL A 468 -33.60 -15.23 -16.77
N ASN A 469 -32.33 -15.63 -16.78
CA ASN A 469 -31.29 -15.03 -17.61
C ASN A 469 -31.56 -15.26 -19.10
N ALA A 470 -32.10 -16.41 -19.48
CA ALA A 470 -32.51 -16.70 -20.85
C ALA A 470 -33.66 -15.79 -21.31
N ALA A 471 -34.64 -15.50 -20.44
CA ALA A 471 -35.74 -14.58 -20.74
C ALA A 471 -35.27 -13.13 -20.90
N ILE A 472 -34.30 -12.67 -20.09
CA ILE A 472 -33.72 -11.31 -20.19
C ILE A 472 -32.87 -11.14 -21.46
N ARG A 473 -32.26 -12.23 -21.95
CA ARG A 473 -31.46 -12.23 -23.19
C ARG A 473 -32.29 -12.32 -24.46
N GLN A 474 -33.61 -12.52 -24.39
CA GLN A 474 -34.44 -12.42 -25.59
C GLN A 474 -34.43 -10.95 -26.03
N PRO A 475 -34.00 -10.63 -27.27
CA PRO A 475 -34.18 -9.30 -27.79
C PRO A 475 -35.68 -9.00 -27.75
N VAL A 476 -36.05 -7.78 -27.36
CA VAL A 476 -37.42 -7.28 -27.54
C VAL A 476 -37.80 -7.61 -28.97
N ALA A 477 -38.74 -8.53 -29.15
CA ALA A 477 -39.21 -8.91 -30.47
C ALA A 477 -39.73 -7.64 -31.13
N THR A 478 -39.01 -7.12 -32.12
CA THR A 478 -39.56 -6.15 -33.05
C THR A 478 -40.70 -6.86 -33.74
N GLY A 479 -41.93 -6.51 -33.37
CA GLY A 479 -43.13 -7.02 -34.03
C GLY A 479 -43.11 -6.70 -35.52
N PRO A 480 -43.90 -7.41 -36.36
CA PRO A 480 -43.87 -7.30 -37.81
C PRO A 480 -44.46 -5.99 -38.38
N SER A 481 -44.54 -4.92 -37.60
CA SER A 481 -44.98 -3.60 -38.06
C SER A 481 -44.03 -2.55 -37.51
N GLY A 482 -43.02 -2.20 -38.31
CA GLY A 482 -42.18 -1.04 -38.09
C GLY A 482 -42.98 0.26 -38.23
N GLU A 483 -43.84 0.55 -37.27
CA GLU A 483 -44.45 1.87 -37.08
C GLU A 483 -44.18 2.35 -35.66
N VAL A 484 -43.56 3.53 -35.60
CA VAL A 484 -43.31 4.32 -34.41
C VAL A 484 -44.63 4.92 -33.94
N VAL A 485 -44.93 4.78 -32.64
CA VAL A 485 -45.78 5.72 -31.88
C VAL A 485 -45.01 6.18 -30.67
#